data_AF-A0A7R9WAI5-F1
#
_entry.id   AF-A0A7R9WAI5-F1
#
_cell.length_a   1.000
_cell.length_b   1.000
_cell.length_c   1.000
_cell.angle_alpha   90.00
_cell.angle_beta   90.00
_cell.angle_gamma   90.00
#
_symmetry.space_group_name_H-M   'P 1'
#
loop_
_entity.id
_entity.type
_entity.pdbx_description
1 polymer ?
#
loop_
_entity_poly.entity_id
_entity_poly.type
_entity_poly.pdbx_seq_one_letter_code
_entity_poly.pdbx_strand_id
1 'polypeptide(L)'
;YLGRDGTIHSTATLSGTFASPDNHPTFGSVKLDLVSTALRKGKQGGDGLALVDTSTGTCLQFISYASEATYSRSFKAMEGECNGEASVPIGVTEVRDIPVGNPLQL
;
A
#
# COMPACT_ATOMS: atom_id res chain seq x y z
N TYR A 1 -0.03 -7.11 0.69
CA TYR A 1 0.27 -8.50 0.29
C TYR A 1 1.38 -8.46 -0.76
N LEU A 2 2.02 -9.61 -1.02
CA LEU A 2 2.99 -9.75 -2.11
C LEU A 2 2.24 -9.86 -3.43
N GLY A 3 2.34 -8.84 -4.28
CA GLY A 3 1.57 -8.82 -5.54
C GLY A 3 2.00 -9.87 -6.58
N ARG A 4 3.13 -10.55 -6.36
CA ARG A 4 3.62 -11.63 -7.23
C ARG A 4 3.00 -13.00 -6.92
N ASP A 5 2.76 -13.32 -5.65
CA ASP A 5 2.34 -14.67 -5.21
C ASP A 5 1.14 -14.66 -4.25
N GLY A 6 0.57 -13.50 -3.96
CA GLY A 6 -0.65 -13.36 -3.17
C GLY A 6 -0.43 -13.46 -1.67
N THR A 7 0.80 -13.62 -1.18
CA THR A 7 1.07 -13.76 0.26
C THR A 7 0.58 -12.55 1.05
N ILE A 8 -0.36 -12.76 1.97
CA ILE A 8 -0.93 -11.70 2.80
C ILE A 8 0.00 -11.44 4.01
N HIS A 9 0.45 -10.20 4.15
CA HIS A 9 1.25 -9.76 5.32
C HIS A 9 0.37 -9.34 6.49
N SER A 10 -0.74 -8.67 6.18
CA SER A 10 -1.72 -8.17 7.14
C SER A 10 -2.98 -7.75 6.39
N THR A 11 -4.11 -7.85 7.07
CA THR A 11 -5.41 -7.35 6.61
C THR A 11 -6.03 -6.54 7.74
N ALA A 12 -6.55 -5.36 7.40
CA ALA A 12 -7.30 -4.53 8.33
C ALA A 12 -8.68 -4.22 7.73
N THR A 13 -9.74 -4.55 8.47
CA THR A 13 -11.10 -4.21 8.06
C THR A 13 -11.39 -2.76 8.40
N LEU A 14 -11.75 -1.97 7.40
CA LEU A 14 -12.18 -0.59 7.55
C LEU A 14 -13.69 -0.56 7.84
N SER A 15 -14.08 -0.11 9.03
CA SER A 15 -15.48 -0.04 9.44
C SER A 15 -15.71 1.11 10.42
N GLY A 16 -16.98 1.53 10.55
CA GLY A 16 -17.37 2.63 11.43
C GLY A 16 -17.13 4.01 10.81
N THR A 17 -17.03 5.02 11.68
CA THR A 17 -16.82 6.42 11.30
C THR A 17 -15.36 6.82 11.50
N PHE A 18 -14.74 7.38 10.46
CA PHE A 18 -13.37 7.90 10.54
C PHE A 18 -13.37 9.38 10.94
N ALA A 19 -12.52 9.74 11.89
CA ALA A 19 -12.38 11.12 12.33
C ALA A 19 -11.82 11.99 11.20
N SER A 20 -12.36 13.21 11.05
CA SER A 20 -11.82 14.18 10.11
C SER A 20 -10.53 14.80 10.68
N PRO A 21 -9.38 14.63 10.01
CA PRO A 21 -8.19 15.38 10.40
C PRO A 21 -8.45 16.88 10.18
N ASP A 22 -7.99 17.70 11.12
CA ASP A 22 -8.11 19.17 11.09
C ASP A 22 -9.54 19.71 10.85
N ASN A 23 -10.56 18.97 11.29
CA ASN A 23 -11.98 19.27 11.08
C ASN A 23 -12.37 19.39 9.59
N HIS A 24 -11.70 18.66 8.70
CA HIS A 24 -12.04 18.70 7.29
C HIS A 24 -13.47 18.17 7.03
N PRO A 25 -14.33 18.89 6.28
CA PRO A 25 -15.77 18.59 6.24
C PRO A 25 -16.15 17.38 5.37
N THR A 26 -15.25 16.88 4.51
CA THR A 26 -15.61 15.89 3.47
C THR A 26 -14.81 14.58 3.49
N PHE A 27 -13.81 14.44 4.35
CA PHE A 27 -13.05 13.19 4.45
C PHE A 27 -12.60 12.90 5.88
N GLY A 28 -12.52 11.61 6.19
CA GLY A 28 -11.92 11.08 7.40
C GLY A 28 -10.56 10.46 7.12
N SER A 29 -9.78 10.21 8.17
CA SER A 29 -8.52 9.50 8.07
C SER A 29 -8.47 8.33 9.03
N VAL A 30 -7.78 7.27 8.61
CA VAL A 30 -7.44 6.12 9.44
C VAL A 30 -5.94 5.87 9.29
N LYS A 31 -5.26 5.74 10.43
CA LYS A 31 -3.86 5.32 10.46
C LYS A 31 -3.82 3.82 10.70
N LEU A 32 -3.15 3.10 9.82
CA LEU A 32 -2.89 1.67 9.98
C LEU A 32 -1.40 1.49 10.21
N ASP A 33 -1.05 0.94 11.37
CA ASP A 33 0.32 0.58 11.67
C ASP A 33 0.61 -0.81 11.09
N LEU A 34 1.45 -0.84 10.05
CA LEU A 34 1.86 -2.07 9.41
C LEU A 34 2.96 -2.71 10.28
N VAL A 35 2.59 -3.71 11.08
CA VAL A 35 3.48 -4.37 12.04
C VAL A 35 4.52 -5.30 11.37
N SER A 36 4.75 -5.12 10.08
CA SER A 36 5.62 -6.01 9.30
C SER A 36 6.85 -5.22 8.81
N THR A 37 8.02 -5.66 9.25
CA THR A 37 9.30 -5.40 8.55
C THR A 37 9.40 -6.18 7.24
N ALA A 38 8.37 -6.97 6.89
CA ALA A 38 8.30 -7.83 5.73
C ALA A 38 7.83 -7.12 4.46
N LEU A 39 7.44 -5.83 4.54
CA LEU A 39 7.12 -5.06 3.34
C LEU A 39 8.38 -4.80 2.53
N ARG A 40 8.51 -5.52 1.41
CA ARG A 40 9.69 -5.47 0.56
C ARG A 40 9.57 -4.39 -0.50
N LYS A 41 10.64 -3.61 -0.59
CA LYS A 41 11.03 -2.84 -1.78
C LYS A 41 11.37 -3.84 -2.89
N GLY A 42 10.73 -3.78 -4.06
CA GLY A 42 10.91 -4.84 -5.05
C GLY A 42 10.80 -4.43 -6.51
N LYS A 43 11.87 -4.68 -7.27
CA LYS A 43 12.02 -4.50 -8.72
C LYS A 43 11.22 -5.53 -9.56
N GLN A 44 10.78 -6.64 -8.95
CA GLN A 44 10.08 -7.76 -9.59
C GLN A 44 8.86 -8.22 -8.76
N GLY A 45 7.87 -7.34 -8.63
CA GLY A 45 6.68 -7.58 -7.82
C GLY A 45 6.93 -7.27 -6.36
N GLY A 46 7.35 -6.03 -6.09
CA GLY A 46 7.42 -5.51 -4.72
C GLY A 46 6.07 -5.55 -4.03
N ASP A 47 6.05 -5.09 -2.78
CA ASP A 47 4.87 -5.26 -1.97
C ASP A 47 3.83 -4.21 -2.32
N GLY A 48 2.57 -4.63 -2.27
CA GLY A 48 1.45 -3.78 -2.58
C GLY A 48 0.44 -3.71 -1.44
N LEU A 49 -0.21 -2.56 -1.35
CA LEU A 49 -1.36 -2.30 -0.49
C LEU A 49 -2.61 -2.29 -1.37
N ALA A 50 -3.57 -3.18 -1.07
CA ALA A 50 -4.86 -3.19 -1.72
C ALA A 50 -5.94 -2.63 -0.79
N LEU A 51 -6.77 -1.75 -1.33
CA LEU A 51 -8.08 -1.44 -0.79
C LEU A 51 -9.11 -2.26 -1.56
N VAL A 52 -9.89 -3.05 -0.84
CA VAL A 52 -10.86 -3.99 -1.42
C VAL A 52 -12.22 -3.73 -0.81
N ASP A 53 -13.25 -3.67 -1.65
CA ASP A 53 -14.61 -3.75 -1.17
C ASP A 53 -14.91 -5.19 -0.73
N THR A 54 -14.96 -5.39 0.58
CA THR A 54 -15.20 -6.73 1.16
C THR A 54 -16.55 -7.33 0.81
N SER A 55 -17.54 -6.53 0.38
CA SER A 55 -18.86 -7.03 0.01
C SER A 55 -18.92 -7.61 -1.40
N THR A 56 -18.13 -7.04 -2.32
CA THR A 56 -18.10 -7.45 -3.73
C THR A 56 -16.82 -8.20 -4.11
N GLY A 57 -15.77 -8.12 -3.28
CA GLY A 57 -14.43 -8.61 -3.60
C GLY A 57 -13.68 -7.71 -4.60
N THR A 58 -14.22 -6.54 -4.93
CA THR A 58 -13.65 -5.65 -5.95
C THR A 58 -12.41 -4.94 -5.41
N CYS A 59 -11.28 -5.01 -6.12
CA CYS A 59 -10.13 -4.16 -5.86
C CYS A 59 -10.46 -2.71 -6.23
N LEU A 60 -10.51 -1.84 -5.23
CA LEU A 60 -10.79 -0.41 -5.40
C LEU A 60 -9.53 0.40 -5.65
N GLN A 61 -8.43 0.01 -5.01
CA GLN A 61 -7.15 0.67 -5.18
C GLN A 61 -6.02 -0.33 -4.96
N PHE A 62 -5.01 -0.26 -5.81
CA PHE A 62 -3.78 -1.02 -5.62
C PHE A 62 -2.59 -0.08 -5.67
N ILE A 63 -1.83 -0.02 -4.59
CA ILE A 63 -0.70 0.90 -4.46
C ILE A 63 0.60 0.11 -4.31
N SER A 64 1.63 0.44 -5.08
CA SER A 64 2.96 -0.18 -4.95
C SER A 64 3.85 0.61 -4.00
N TYR A 65 4.51 -0.10 -3.10
CA TYR A 65 5.58 0.44 -2.28
C TYR A 65 6.84 0.63 -3.15
N ALA A 66 7.20 1.89 -3.38
CA ALA A 66 8.31 2.25 -4.27
C ALA A 66 9.65 2.32 -3.53
N SER A 67 10.74 2.05 -4.26
CA SER A 67 12.10 2.36 -3.82
C SER A 67 12.90 3.00 -4.95
N GLU A 68 13.64 4.06 -4.63
CA GLU A 68 14.48 4.87 -5.52
C GLU A 68 13.75 5.51 -6.73
N ALA A 69 14.13 6.76 -7.05
CA ALA A 69 13.58 7.55 -8.16
C ALA A 69 13.67 6.84 -9.54
N THR A 70 14.53 5.83 -9.67
CA THR A 70 14.68 5.01 -10.88
C THR A 70 13.75 3.78 -10.93
N TYR A 71 13.16 3.36 -9.80
CA TYR A 71 12.35 2.14 -9.69
C TYR A 71 10.97 2.31 -9.06
N SER A 72 10.46 3.54 -8.95
CA SER A 72 9.02 3.76 -8.74
C SER A 72 8.26 3.27 -9.98
N ARG A 73 7.93 1.98 -9.99
CA ARG A 73 7.30 1.29 -11.12
C ARG A 73 5.97 0.73 -10.68
N SER A 74 4.98 0.91 -11.54
CA SER A 74 3.78 0.09 -11.48
C SER A 74 4.17 -1.35 -11.75
N PHE A 75 3.51 -2.28 -11.07
CA PHE A 75 3.56 -3.68 -11.42
C PHE A 75 2.14 -4.23 -11.41
N LYS A 76 1.93 -5.28 -12.20
CA LYS A 76 0.65 -5.97 -12.27
C LYS A 76 0.58 -7.00 -11.15
N ALA A 77 -0.48 -7.03 -10.37
CA ALA A 77 -0.73 -8.12 -9.45
C ALA A 77 -1.01 -9.41 -10.24
N MET A 78 -0.31 -10.48 -9.89
CA MET A 78 -0.45 -11.80 -10.51
C MET A 78 -1.39 -12.71 -9.71
N GLU A 79 -1.59 -12.38 -8.43
CA GLU A 79 -2.41 -13.13 -7.47
C GLU A 79 -3.04 -12.16 -6.47
N GLY A 80 -3.97 -12.64 -5.64
CA GLY A 80 -4.66 -11.85 -4.61
C GLY A 80 -5.86 -11.05 -5.14
N GLU A 81 -6.41 -10.18 -4.30
CA GLU A 81 -7.69 -9.48 -4.54
C GLU A 81 -7.63 -8.45 -5.68
N CYS A 82 -6.44 -8.00 -6.06
CA CYS A 82 -6.24 -7.13 -7.21
C CYS A 82 -5.62 -7.87 -8.41
N ASN A 83 -5.71 -9.21 -8.47
CA ASN A 83 -5.16 -9.98 -9.59
C ASN A 83 -5.64 -9.41 -10.93
N GLY A 84 -4.70 -9.10 -11.83
CA GLY A 84 -5.01 -8.47 -13.09
C GLY A 84 -4.79 -6.95 -13.11
N GLU A 85 -4.77 -6.29 -11.96
CA GLU A 85 -4.69 -4.83 -11.87
C GLU A 85 -3.25 -4.32 -11.77
N ALA A 86 -3.02 -3.14 -12.35
CA ALA A 86 -1.75 -2.44 -12.25
C ALA A 86 -1.73 -1.53 -11.00
N SER A 87 -0.64 -1.59 -10.24
CA SER A 87 -0.45 -0.74 -9.06
C SER A 87 -0.17 0.72 -9.42
N VAL A 88 -0.61 1.65 -8.59
CA VAL A 88 -0.20 3.05 -8.60
C VAL A 88 0.96 3.25 -7.60
N PRO A 89 2.13 3.80 -7.98
CA PRO A 89 3.20 4.03 -7.02
C PRO A 89 2.84 5.08 -5.96
N ILE A 90 3.27 4.89 -4.71
CA ILE A 90 3.09 5.89 -3.61
C ILE A 90 3.75 7.25 -3.85
N GLY A 91 4.54 7.41 -4.92
CA GLY A 91 5.15 8.68 -5.30
C GLY A 91 6.31 9.16 -4.42
N VAL A 92 6.59 8.49 -3.31
CA VAL A 92 7.71 8.80 -2.42
C VAL A 92 8.87 7.81 -2.61
N THR A 93 10.09 8.29 -2.38
CA THR A 93 11.31 7.49 -2.48
C THR A 93 11.90 7.30 -1.10
N GLU A 94 12.07 6.05 -0.69
CA GLU A 94 12.94 5.73 0.43
C GLU A 94 14.39 5.59 -0.05
N VAL A 95 15.28 6.45 0.43
CA VAL A 95 16.71 6.33 0.22
C VAL A 95 17.25 5.21 1.12
N ARG A 96 18.33 4.53 0.72
CA ARG A 96 18.96 3.51 1.57
C ARG A 96 19.41 4.14 2.91
N ASP A 97 19.38 3.33 3.96
CA ASP A 97 19.92 3.64 5.29
C ASP A 97 19.20 4.74 6.09
N ILE A 98 17.91 5.00 5.80
CA ILE A 98 17.09 5.85 6.68
C ILE A 98 16.83 5.09 8.00
N PRO A 99 17.20 5.67 9.16
CA PRO A 99 16.89 5.06 10.45
C PRO A 99 15.38 4.84 10.62
N VAL A 100 15.01 3.71 11.22
CA VAL A 100 13.61 3.43 11.61
C VAL A 100 13.07 4.60 12.44
N GLY A 101 11.87 5.07 12.10
CA GLY A 101 11.21 6.19 12.78
C GLY A 101 11.23 7.51 12.01
N ASN A 102 12.00 7.61 10.93
CA ASN A 102 11.91 8.75 10.02
C ASN A 102 10.82 8.53 8.95
N PRO A 103 9.99 9.54 8.66
CA PRO A 103 8.97 9.44 7.62
C PRO A 103 9.60 9.38 6.22
N LEU A 104 8.86 8.79 5.27
CA LEU A 104 9.19 8.88 3.86
C LEU A 104 9.14 10.35 3.41
N GLN A 105 10.12 10.77 2.62
CA GLN A 105 10.22 12.14 2.13
C GLN A 105 9.61 12.27 0.73
N LEU A 106 8.88 13.36 0.51
CA LEU A 106 8.24 13.74 -0.76
C LEU A 106 9.11 14.73 -1.52
#